data_AF-A3P918-F1
#
_entry.id   AF-A3P918-F1
#
_cell.length_a   1.000
_cell.length_b   1.000
_cell.length_c   1.000
_cell.angle_alpha   90.00
_cell.angle_beta   90.00
_cell.angle_gamma   90.00
#
_symmetry.space_group_name_H-M   'P 1'
#
loop_
_entity.id
_entity.type
_entity.pdbx_description
1 polymer ?
#
loop_
_entity_poly.entity_id
_entity_poly.type
_entity_poly.pdbx_seq_one_letter_code
_entity_poly.pdbx_strand_id
1 'polypeptide(L)'
;MCRRYFSRTAGTPLGEKHLKKLDLFVSLLSQPISCLEAGKQMGSLPDDIGQRVKVWRAWLLQLDPSGQWERRVRLGGRPTELNPAPLAFDEIGAREDRALTARLTREFDDVNLTCPLQTGPAGV
;
A
#
# COMPACT_ATOMS: atom_id res chain seq x y z
N MET A 1 -15.93 34.91 -33.98
CA MET A 1 -16.68 33.63 -33.87
C MET A 1 -16.05 32.74 -32.83
N CYS A 2 -16.66 32.57 -31.65
CA CYS A 2 -16.17 31.65 -30.63
C CYS A 2 -16.46 30.20 -31.04
N ARG A 3 -15.49 29.50 -31.64
CA ARG A 3 -15.56 28.05 -31.94
C ARG A 3 -15.30 27.21 -30.69
N ARG A 4 -16.01 27.46 -29.59
CA ARG A 4 -15.96 26.57 -28.42
C ARG A 4 -17.05 25.51 -28.58
N TYR A 5 -16.64 24.33 -29.02
CA TYR A 5 -17.51 23.15 -29.01
C TYR A 5 -17.71 22.70 -27.56
N PHE A 6 -18.89 22.96 -27.01
CA PHE A 6 -19.33 22.39 -25.75
C PHE A 6 -19.91 21.00 -26.03
N SER A 7 -19.21 19.95 -25.61
CA SER A 7 -19.76 18.60 -25.52
C SER A 7 -20.08 18.27 -24.07
N ARG A 8 -20.94 17.28 -23.83
CA ARG A 8 -21.21 16.74 -22.48
C ARG A 8 -19.96 16.22 -21.77
N THR A 9 -18.91 15.93 -22.53
CA THR A 9 -17.63 15.43 -22.05
C THR A 9 -16.55 16.52 -21.97
N ALA A 10 -16.85 17.75 -22.41
CA ALA A 10 -15.88 18.85 -22.40
C ALA A 10 -15.49 19.19 -20.96
N GLY A 11 -14.19 19.29 -20.70
CA GLY A 11 -13.66 19.56 -19.36
C GLY A 11 -13.75 18.37 -18.39
N THR A 12 -14.16 17.19 -18.87
CA THR A 12 -14.16 15.95 -18.07
C THR A 12 -13.07 15.01 -18.58
N PRO A 13 -12.58 14.08 -17.73
CA PRO A 13 -11.69 13.02 -18.16
C PRO A 13 -12.27 12.16 -19.29
N LEU A 14 -13.60 12.14 -19.46
CA LEU A 14 -14.29 11.43 -20.55
C LEU A 14 -14.10 12.08 -21.93
N GLY A 15 -13.70 13.35 -21.98
CA GLY A 15 -13.51 14.12 -23.22
C GLY A 15 -12.12 13.98 -23.82
N GLU A 16 -11.20 13.27 -23.17
CA GLU A 16 -9.84 13.13 -23.67
C GLU A 16 -9.80 12.29 -24.95
N LYS A 17 -9.47 12.95 -26.07
CA LYS A 17 -9.43 12.41 -27.43
C LYS A 17 -8.46 11.23 -27.63
N HIS A 18 -7.63 10.93 -26.63
CA HIS A 18 -6.63 9.84 -26.66
C HIS A 18 -7.13 8.53 -26.04
N LEU A 19 -8.38 8.48 -25.56
CA LEU A 19 -8.93 7.31 -24.90
C LEU A 19 -9.45 6.25 -25.88
N LYS A 20 -8.56 5.73 -26.75
CA LYS A 20 -8.86 4.53 -27.56
C LYS A 20 -9.26 3.32 -26.70
N LYS A 21 -8.93 3.37 -25.40
CA LYS A 21 -9.17 2.32 -24.40
C LYS A 21 -9.83 2.89 -23.13
N LEU A 22 -10.74 3.86 -23.25
CA LEU A 22 -11.46 4.44 -22.10
C LEU A 22 -12.08 3.34 -21.23
N ASP A 23 -12.79 2.41 -21.87
CA ASP A 23 -13.52 1.34 -21.19
C ASP A 23 -12.58 0.43 -20.39
N LEU A 24 -11.39 0.15 -20.94
CA LEU A 24 -10.34 -0.59 -20.22
C LEU A 24 -9.81 0.22 -19.04
N PHE A 25 -9.54 1.51 -19.22
CA PHE A 25 -9.08 2.34 -18.11
C PHE A 25 -10.10 2.39 -16.98
N VAL A 26 -11.39 2.59 -17.31
CA VAL A 26 -12.48 2.64 -16.33
C VAL A 26 -12.64 1.31 -15.59
N SER A 27 -12.50 0.18 -16.28
CA SER A 27 -12.56 -1.14 -15.62
C SER A 27 -11.35 -1.42 -14.71
N LEU A 28 -10.20 -0.78 -14.98
CA LEU A 28 -9.01 -0.88 -14.13
C LEU A 28 -9.10 -0.02 -12.87
N LEU A 29 -9.86 1.08 -12.88
CA LEU A 29 -9.96 2.00 -11.74
C LEU A 29 -10.33 1.29 -10.43
N SER A 30 -11.22 0.30 -10.47
CA SER A 30 -11.65 -0.46 -9.28
C SER A 30 -10.68 -1.56 -8.83
N GLN A 31 -9.63 -1.83 -9.61
CA GLN A 31 -8.71 -2.93 -9.35
C GLN A 31 -7.52 -2.43 -8.50
N PRO A 32 -7.12 -3.17 -7.45
CA PRO A 32 -5.98 -2.81 -6.60
C PRO A 32 -4.65 -3.24 -7.27
N ILE A 33 -4.42 -2.81 -8.50
CA ILE A 33 -3.17 -3.06 -9.24
C ILE A 33 -2.29 -1.82 -9.27
N SER A 34 -1.00 -2.02 -9.50
CA SER A 34 -0.04 -0.91 -9.62
C SER A 34 -0.21 -0.13 -10.93
N CYS A 35 0.21 1.15 -10.94
CA CYS A 35 0.29 1.92 -12.19
C CYS A 35 1.22 1.28 -13.23
N LEU A 36 2.23 0.53 -12.79
CA LEU A 36 3.12 -0.22 -13.66
C LEU A 36 2.39 -1.33 -14.42
N GLU A 37 1.59 -2.13 -13.73
CA GLU A 37 0.81 -3.21 -14.32
C GLU A 37 -0.29 -2.67 -15.23
N ALA A 38 -1.01 -1.64 -14.79
CA ALA A 38 -2.00 -0.97 -15.63
C ALA A 38 -1.35 -0.35 -16.88
N GLY A 39 -0.16 0.23 -16.76
CA GLY A 39 0.62 0.73 -17.90
C GLY A 39 0.89 -0.36 -18.94
N LYS A 40 1.27 -1.57 -18.50
CA LYS A 40 1.45 -2.74 -19.39
C LYS A 40 0.15 -3.12 -20.12
N GLN A 41 -0.99 -3.14 -19.44
CA GLN A 41 -2.28 -3.49 -20.06
C GLN A 41 -2.78 -2.39 -21.03
N MET A 42 -2.56 -1.14 -20.67
CA MET A 42 -2.97 0.02 -21.47
C MET A 42 -2.04 0.26 -22.66
N GLY A 43 -0.77 -0.15 -22.56
CA GLY A 43 0.30 0.24 -23.49
C GLY A 43 0.71 1.70 -23.26
N SER A 44 0.83 2.11 -22.00
CA SER A 44 1.11 3.48 -21.57
C SER A 44 2.16 3.50 -20.47
N LEU A 45 2.81 4.64 -20.26
CA LEU A 45 3.80 4.78 -19.20
C LEU A 45 3.12 4.77 -17.82
N PRO A 46 3.77 4.23 -16.78
CA PRO A 46 3.21 4.20 -15.43
C PRO A 46 2.88 5.60 -14.89
N ASP A 47 3.70 6.60 -15.21
CA ASP A 47 3.49 7.99 -14.80
C ASP A 47 2.26 8.61 -15.45
N ASP A 48 2.01 8.30 -16.74
CA ASP A 48 0.81 8.75 -17.45
C ASP A 48 -0.45 8.16 -16.80
N ILE A 49 -0.40 6.88 -16.42
CA ILE A 49 -1.49 6.22 -15.70
C ILE A 49 -1.71 6.90 -14.34
N GLY A 50 -0.64 7.14 -13.58
CA GLY A 50 -0.72 7.81 -12.29
C GLY A 50 -1.32 9.22 -12.39
N GLN A 51 -0.91 10.00 -13.40
CA GLN A 51 -1.46 11.33 -13.63
C GLN A 51 -2.94 11.28 -14.02
N ARG A 52 -3.34 10.33 -14.86
CA ARG A 52 -4.75 10.12 -15.21
C ARG A 52 -5.60 9.74 -14.00
N VAL A 53 -5.12 8.85 -13.14
CA VAL A 53 -5.81 8.48 -11.89
C VAL A 53 -6.03 9.70 -11.01
N LYS A 54 -5.02 10.59 -10.86
CA LYS A 54 -5.17 11.83 -10.08
C LYS A 54 -6.26 12.74 -10.64
N VAL A 55 -6.24 12.96 -11.96
CA VAL A 55 -7.26 13.78 -12.64
C VAL A 55 -8.65 13.16 -12.48
N TRP A 56 -8.76 11.84 -12.57
CA TRP A 56 -10.03 11.13 -12.40
C TRP A 56 -10.58 11.23 -10.97
N ARG A 57 -9.74 11.06 -9.95
CA ARG A 57 -10.12 11.23 -8.53
C ARG A 57 -10.60 12.65 -8.27
N ALA A 58 -9.86 13.66 -8.74
CA ALA A 58 -10.25 15.06 -8.59
C ALA A 58 -11.61 15.34 -9.25
N TRP A 59 -11.85 14.79 -10.44
CA TRP A 59 -13.14 14.93 -11.11
C TRP A 59 -14.27 14.20 -10.39
N LEU A 60 -14.05 13.00 -9.87
CA LEU A 60 -15.06 12.28 -9.08
C LEU A 60 -15.46 13.04 -7.81
N LEU A 61 -14.50 13.71 -7.14
CA LEU A 61 -14.80 14.54 -5.97
C LEU A 61 -15.59 15.80 -6.32
N GLN A 62 -15.40 16.36 -7.52
CA GLN A 62 -16.23 17.47 -8.01
C GLN A 62 -17.67 17.03 -8.28
N LEU A 63 -17.86 15.78 -8.74
CA LEU A 63 -19.19 15.21 -9.02
C LEU A 63 -19.90 14.74 -7.75
N ASP A 64 -19.17 14.11 -6.84
CA ASP A 64 -19.67 13.58 -5.58
C ASP A 64 -18.72 13.95 -4.43
N PRO A 65 -18.98 15.08 -3.75
CA PRO A 65 -18.17 15.53 -2.62
C PRO A 65 -18.17 14.57 -1.42
N SER A 66 -19.11 13.62 -1.34
CA SER A 66 -19.11 12.60 -0.29
C SER A 66 -17.95 11.60 -0.43
N GLY A 67 -17.33 11.54 -1.62
CA GLY A 67 -16.19 10.68 -1.93
C GLY A 67 -16.54 9.20 -2.09
N GLN A 68 -17.83 8.85 -2.17
CA GLN A 68 -18.25 7.44 -2.30
C GLN A 68 -17.73 6.81 -3.60
N TRP A 69 -17.67 7.59 -4.67
CA TRP A 69 -17.11 7.14 -5.95
C TRP A 69 -15.59 7.18 -5.99
N GLU A 70 -14.98 8.19 -5.39
CA GLU A 70 -13.52 8.33 -5.33
C GLU A 70 -12.88 7.15 -4.58
N ARG A 71 -13.47 6.72 -3.46
CA ARG A 71 -13.00 5.58 -2.66
C ARG A 71 -13.01 4.25 -3.41
N ARG A 72 -13.81 4.13 -4.47
CA ARG A 72 -13.84 2.92 -5.31
C ARG A 72 -12.67 2.87 -6.28
N VAL A 73 -11.94 3.97 -6.47
CA VAL A 73 -10.71 3.98 -7.25
C VAL A 73 -9.60 3.34 -6.41
N ARG A 74 -9.19 2.14 -6.77
CA ARG A 74 -8.13 1.35 -6.13
C ARG A 74 -6.85 1.26 -6.98
N LEU A 75 -6.94 1.63 -8.26
CA LEU A 75 -5.80 1.66 -9.17
C LEU A 75 -4.70 2.60 -8.66
N GLY A 76 -3.47 2.11 -8.64
CA GLY A 76 -2.30 2.87 -8.18
C GLY A 76 -2.26 3.11 -6.67
N GLY A 77 -3.26 2.63 -5.92
CA GLY A 77 -3.22 2.59 -4.47
C GLY A 77 -2.25 1.52 -4.00
N ARG A 78 -1.68 1.71 -2.80
CA ARG A 78 -0.91 0.64 -2.17
C ARG A 78 -1.88 -0.49 -1.80
N PRO A 79 -1.62 -1.76 -2.15
CA PRO A 79 -2.48 -2.89 -1.76
C PRO A 79 -2.75 -2.93 -0.24
N THR A 80 -1.82 -2.35 0.53
CA THR A 80 -1.82 -2.27 1.99
C THR A 80 -2.48 -1.02 2.58
N GLU A 81 -3.02 -0.11 1.76
CA GLU A 81 -3.95 0.92 2.24
C GLU A 81 -5.29 0.25 2.59
N LEU A 82 -5.23 -0.52 3.68
CA LEU A 82 -6.37 -1.03 4.39
C LEU A 82 -7.24 0.17 4.77
N ASN A 83 -8.55 -0.04 4.68
CA ASN A 83 -9.58 0.82 5.25
C ASN A 83 -9.04 1.58 6.48
N PRO A 84 -9.19 2.92 6.58
CA PRO A 84 -8.76 3.68 7.77
C PRO A 84 -9.57 3.34 9.02
N ALA A 85 -10.34 2.25 9.02
CA ALA A 85 -10.77 1.59 10.23
C ALA A 85 -9.56 1.55 11.18
N PRO A 86 -9.67 2.16 12.37
CA PRO A 86 -8.62 2.08 13.36
C PRO A 86 -8.25 0.61 13.51
N LEU A 87 -6.97 0.29 13.29
CA LEU A 87 -6.45 -1.00 13.68
C LEU A 87 -6.45 -1.00 15.21
N ALA A 88 -7.62 -1.30 15.78
CA ALA A 88 -7.77 -1.60 17.20
C ALA A 88 -7.13 -2.97 17.38
N PHE A 89 -5.83 -2.98 17.58
CA PHE A 89 -5.20 -4.10 18.23
C PHE A 89 -5.64 -4.01 19.68
N ASP A 90 -6.36 -5.02 20.18
CA ASP A 90 -6.37 -5.24 21.61
C ASP A 90 -4.90 -5.33 22.01
N GLU A 91 -4.46 -4.36 22.81
CA GLU A 91 -3.10 -4.26 23.28
C GLU A 91 -2.87 -5.42 24.25
N ILE A 92 -2.70 -6.62 23.70
CA ILE A 92 -2.19 -7.79 24.42
C ILE A 92 -0.70 -7.48 24.56
N GLY A 93 -0.38 -6.54 25.47
CA GLY A 93 0.98 -6.12 25.72
C GLY A 93 1.85 -7.35 25.93
N ALA A 94 3.04 -7.37 25.31
CA ALA A 94 4.03 -8.39 25.56
C ALA A 94 4.49 -8.27 27.03
N ARG A 95 3.81 -8.98 27.93
CA ARG A 95 4.21 -9.06 29.33
C ARG A 95 5.30 -10.12 29.42
N GLU A 96 6.47 -9.70 29.88
CA GLU A 96 7.56 -10.62 30.15
C GLU A 96 7.12 -11.70 31.15
N ASP A 97 7.34 -12.97 30.77
CA ASP A 97 7.21 -14.11 31.69
C ASP A 97 8.47 -14.20 32.56
N ARG A 98 8.45 -13.48 33.68
CA ARG A 98 9.56 -13.46 34.63
C ARG A 98 9.89 -14.83 35.22
N ALA A 99 8.92 -15.75 35.28
CA ALA A 99 9.17 -17.10 35.78
C ALA A 99 10.00 -17.89 34.77
N LEU A 100 9.67 -17.77 33.49
CA LEU A 100 10.46 -18.35 32.41
C LEU A 100 11.86 -17.72 32.33
N THR A 101 11.95 -16.38 32.40
CA THR A 101 13.26 -15.68 32.42
C THR A 101 14.14 -16.21 33.54
N ALA A 102 13.64 -16.27 34.78
CA ALA A 102 14.41 -16.74 35.92
C ALA A 102 14.86 -18.20 35.78
N ARG A 103 14.02 -19.06 35.18
CA ARG A 103 14.36 -20.46 34.94
C ARG A 103 15.48 -20.60 33.91
N LEU A 104 15.36 -19.90 32.79
CA LEU A 104 16.37 -19.96 31.72
C LEU A 104 17.71 -19.40 32.17
N THR A 105 17.73 -18.32 32.96
CA THR A 105 18.96 -17.78 33.54
C THR A 105 19.65 -18.83 34.42
N ARG A 106 18.90 -19.51 35.28
CA ARG A 106 19.47 -20.56 36.15
C ARG A 106 20.03 -21.74 35.33
N GLU A 107 19.27 -22.23 34.35
CA GLU A 107 19.73 -23.32 33.48
C GLU A 107 21.00 -22.93 32.71
N PHE A 108 21.11 -21.68 32.25
CA PHE A 108 22.31 -21.16 31.61
C PHE A 108 23.51 -21.08 32.55
N ASP A 109 23.31 -20.60 33.78
CA ASP A 109 24.36 -20.52 34.79
C ASP A 109 24.86 -21.91 35.17
N ASP A 110 23.96 -22.89 35.35
CA ASP A 110 24.33 -24.27 35.65
C ASP A 110 25.22 -24.88 34.55
N VAL A 111 24.91 -24.65 33.27
CA VAL A 111 25.73 -25.11 32.14
C VAL A 111 27.12 -24.46 32.15
N ASN A 112 27.21 -23.17 32.48
CA ASN A 112 28.49 -22.46 32.47
C ASN A 112 29.35 -22.74 33.72
N LEU A 113 28.73 -23.08 34.85
CA LEU A 113 29.43 -23.45 36.08
C LEU A 113 29.87 -24.92 36.08
N THR A 114 29.21 -25.79 35.32
CA THR A 114 29.58 -27.21 35.18
C THR A 114 30.64 -27.47 34.10
N CYS A 115 30.96 -26.45 33.29
CA CYS A 115 32.05 -26.49 32.31
C CYS A 115 33.33 -25.88 32.92
N PRO A 116 34.32 -26.66 33.38
CA PRO A 116 35.61 -26.09 33.74
C PRO A 116 36.22 -25.51 32.47
N LEU A 117 36.45 -24.19 32.46
CA LEU A 117 37.32 -23.56 31.48
C LEU A 117 38.60 -24.39 31.41
N GLN A 118 38.86 -25.04 30.27
CA GLN A 118 40.16 -25.68 30.04
C GLN A 118 41.20 -24.57 30.05
N THR A 119 41.83 -24.37 31.21
CA THR A 119 43.07 -23.60 31.33
C THR A 119 44.12 -24.33 30.51
N GLY A 120 44.45 -23.79 29.34
CA GLY A 120 45.61 -24.22 28.56
C GLY A 120 46.90 -24.06 29.36
N PRO A 121 47.92 -24.90 29.13
CA PRO A 121 49.12 -24.90 29.96
C PRO A 121 49.95 -23.63 29.75
N ALA A 122 50.48 -23.10 30.86
CA ALA A 122 51.50 -22.06 30.86
C ALA A 122 52.77 -22.60 30.19
N GLY A 123 53.21 -21.92 29.13
CA GLY A 123 54.46 -22.23 28.44
C GLY A 123 55.68 -21.92 29.32
N VAL A 124 56.64 -22.86 29.29
CA VAL A 124 58.05 -22.68 29.67
C VAL A 124 58.86 -22.67 28.38
#